data_AF-A0A852TIZ4-F1
#
_entry.id   AF-A0A852TIZ4-F1
#
_cell.length_a   1.000
_cell.length_b   1.000
_cell.length_c   1.000
_cell.angle_alpha   90.00
_cell.angle_beta   90.00
_cell.angle_gamma   90.00
#
_symmetry.space_group_name_H-M   'P 1'
#
loop_
_entity.id
_entity.type
_entity.pdbx_description
1 polymer ?
#
loop_
_entity_poly.entity_id
_entity_poly.type
_entity_poly.pdbx_seq_one_letter_code
_entity_poly.pdbx_strand_id
1 'polypeptide(L)'
;MGRKELKQAITAAEGRTIMAETVVTSQPLLPEVSNPEVMKAFGADMILLNLFDFFNPVVNGIESYSIFQPNAAGSEVAEKIIQKIKELTDLPVGINLEPVDHNAHSLEKLHSLPEGRTATENSLAMAKKLGCDFVCLTGNPKSGVTNEKIEQEG
;
A
#
# COMPACT_ATOMS: atom_id res chain seq x y z
N MET A 1 14.72 3.79 8.13
CA MET A 1 14.74 2.74 9.18
C MET A 1 14.90 1.38 8.49
N GLY A 2 15.65 0.43 9.06
CA GLY A 2 15.78 -0.92 8.48
C GLY A 2 14.78 -1.91 9.06
N ARG A 3 14.70 -3.12 8.48
CA ARG A 3 13.76 -4.19 8.88
C ARG A 3 13.86 -4.55 10.37
N LYS A 4 15.09 -4.64 10.90
CA LYS A 4 15.32 -5.05 12.30
C LYS A 4 14.88 -3.95 13.26
N GLU A 5 15.20 -2.70 12.93
CA GLU A 5 14.85 -1.53 13.72
C GLU A 5 13.33 -1.33 13.77
N LEU A 6 12.64 -1.48 12.62
CA LEU A 6 11.17 -1.37 12.57
C LEU A 6 10.50 -2.44 13.44
N LYS A 7 10.92 -3.71 13.32
CA LYS A 7 10.40 -4.78 14.18
C LYS A 7 10.63 -4.52 15.66
N GLN A 8 11.84 -4.08 16.01
CA GLN A 8 12.19 -3.76 17.39
C GLN A 8 11.35 -2.61 17.93
N ALA A 9 11.12 -1.56 17.13
CA ALA A 9 10.27 -0.43 17.51
C ALA A 9 8.82 -0.86 17.77
N ILE A 10 8.24 -1.70 16.90
CA ILE A 10 6.89 -2.24 17.08
C ILE A 10 6.80 -3.08 18.36
N THR A 11 7.77 -3.97 18.62
CA THR A 11 7.79 -4.78 19.85
C THR A 11 7.95 -3.92 21.10
N ALA A 12 8.86 -2.93 21.07
CA ALA A 12 9.10 -2.01 22.19
C ALA A 12 7.90 -1.10 22.48
N ALA A 13 7.02 -0.89 21.51
CA ALA A 13 5.78 -0.15 21.70
C ALA A 13 4.71 -0.94 22.49
N GLU A 14 4.92 -2.23 22.78
CA GLU A 14 4.03 -3.07 23.61
C GLU A 14 2.56 -3.01 23.17
N GLY A 15 2.32 -3.09 21.86
CA GLY A 15 0.97 -3.06 21.29
C GLY A 15 0.34 -1.68 21.14
N ARG A 16 1.10 -0.60 21.37
CA ARG A 16 0.63 0.78 21.16
C ARG A 16 0.83 1.30 19.74
N THR A 17 1.55 0.56 18.88
CA THR A 17 1.74 0.94 17.48
C THR A 17 0.41 0.94 16.73
N ILE A 18 0.08 2.06 16.09
CA ILE A 18 -1.11 2.22 15.26
C ILE A 18 -0.74 2.21 13.78
N MET A 19 -1.21 1.21 13.05
CA MET A 19 -1.16 1.20 11.58
C MET A 19 -2.48 1.69 11.02
N ALA A 20 -2.45 2.79 10.27
CA ALA A 20 -3.63 3.34 9.61
C ALA A 20 -3.65 2.92 8.13
N GLU A 21 -4.80 2.46 7.66
CA GLU A 21 -5.00 2.02 6.28
C GLU A 21 -5.85 3.04 5.51
N THR A 22 -5.37 3.45 4.33
CA THR A 22 -6.11 4.32 3.41
C THR A 22 -6.37 3.65 2.08
N VAL A 23 -7.55 3.86 1.51
CA VAL A 23 -7.82 3.52 0.11
C VAL A 23 -7.23 4.62 -0.78
N VAL A 24 -6.28 4.26 -1.64
CA VAL A 24 -5.49 5.25 -2.41
C VAL A 24 -6.30 5.97 -3.49
N THR A 25 -7.42 5.38 -3.91
CA THR A 25 -8.34 5.96 -4.90
C THR A 25 -9.44 6.82 -4.27
N SER A 26 -9.50 6.89 -2.94
CA SER A 26 -10.41 7.79 -2.24
C SER A 26 -9.85 9.21 -2.25
N GLN A 27 -10.69 10.20 -2.54
CA GLN A 27 -10.28 11.60 -2.44
C GLN A 27 -9.93 11.96 -1.00
N PRO A 28 -8.90 12.80 -0.76
CA PRO A 28 -8.63 13.33 0.56
C PRO A 28 -9.81 14.13 1.11
N LEU A 29 -9.99 14.10 2.43
CA LEU A 29 -11.02 14.90 3.10
C LEU A 29 -10.75 16.41 2.94
N LEU A 30 -9.47 16.80 2.94
CA LEU A 30 -9.00 18.17 2.78
C LEU A 30 -8.20 18.24 1.47
N PRO A 31 -8.57 19.10 0.49
CA PRO A 31 -7.89 19.15 -0.81
C PRO A 31 -6.38 19.39 -0.73
N GLU A 32 -5.94 20.11 0.30
CA GLU A 32 -4.55 20.52 0.48
C GLU A 32 -3.70 19.53 1.29
N VAL A 33 -4.32 18.48 1.85
CA VAL A 33 -3.65 17.53 2.77
C VAL A 33 -4.01 16.11 2.39
N SER A 34 -3.00 15.28 2.10
CA SER A 34 -3.23 13.90 1.69
C SER A 34 -3.77 13.02 2.83
N ASN A 35 -4.46 11.93 2.49
CA ASN A 35 -4.96 10.98 3.51
C ASN A 35 -3.85 10.44 4.43
N PRO A 36 -2.64 10.08 3.96
CA PRO A 36 -1.53 9.70 4.83
C PRO A 36 -1.11 10.80 5.82
N GLU A 37 -1.10 12.07 5.42
CA GLU A 37 -0.78 13.20 6.32
C GLU A 37 -1.86 13.39 7.39
N VAL A 38 -3.14 13.27 7.01
CA VAL A 38 -4.24 13.25 7.99
C VAL A 38 -4.05 12.09 8.96
N MET A 39 -3.77 10.87 8.47
CA MET A 39 -3.53 9.71 9.35
C MET A 39 -2.37 9.94 10.32
N LYS A 40 -1.27 10.54 9.85
CA LYS A 40 -0.15 10.95 10.72
C LYS A 40 -0.61 11.94 11.79
N ALA A 41 -1.35 12.97 11.43
CA ALA A 41 -1.84 13.98 12.36
C ALA A 41 -2.76 13.39 13.44
N PHE A 42 -3.47 12.30 13.13
CA PHE A 42 -4.35 11.58 14.05
C PHE A 42 -3.67 10.41 14.78
N GLY A 43 -2.35 10.31 14.74
CA GLY A 43 -1.58 9.41 15.60
C GLY A 43 -1.19 8.07 14.97
N ALA A 44 -1.23 7.93 13.64
CA ALA A 44 -0.66 6.77 12.98
C ALA A 44 0.87 6.72 13.19
N ASP A 45 1.38 5.52 13.47
CA ASP A 45 2.80 5.19 13.51
C ASP A 45 3.27 4.54 12.20
N MET A 46 2.35 3.98 11.42
CA MET A 46 2.60 3.31 10.14
C MET A 46 1.44 3.55 9.19
N ILE A 47 1.73 3.64 7.89
CA ILE A 47 0.73 3.80 6.84
C ILE A 47 0.64 2.53 6.00
N LEU A 48 -0.57 2.05 5.77
CA LEU A 48 -0.88 0.97 4.83
C LEU A 48 -1.71 1.52 3.66
N LEU A 49 -1.23 1.32 2.45
CA LEU A 49 -1.95 1.73 1.24
C LEU A 49 -2.77 0.55 0.71
N ASN A 50 -4.09 0.72 0.70
CA ASN A 50 -5.04 -0.23 0.13
C ASN A 50 -5.45 0.16 -1.30
N LEU A 51 -5.73 -0.85 -2.13
CA LEU A 51 -6.03 -0.74 -3.56
C LEU A 51 -4.91 -0.15 -4.41
N PHE A 52 -3.69 -0.08 -3.90
CA PHE A 52 -2.53 0.39 -4.66
C PHE A 52 -2.13 -0.64 -5.72
N ASP A 53 -2.05 -0.22 -6.98
CA ASP A 53 -1.65 -1.06 -8.11
C ASP A 53 -0.23 -0.69 -8.53
N PHE A 54 0.73 -1.61 -8.35
CA PHE A 54 2.13 -1.38 -8.71
C PHE A 54 2.37 -1.06 -10.20
N PHE A 55 1.47 -1.48 -11.09
CA PHE A 55 1.59 -1.24 -12.53
C PHE A 55 0.74 -0.06 -13.00
N ASN A 56 -0.11 0.49 -12.12
CA ASN A 56 -0.82 1.74 -12.33
C ASN A 56 -0.89 2.55 -11.02
N PRO A 57 0.26 3.03 -10.51
CA PRO A 57 0.36 3.60 -9.18
C PRO A 57 -0.31 4.97 -9.11
N VAL A 58 -1.35 5.06 -8.27
CA VAL A 58 -2.15 6.25 -8.03
C VAL A 58 -2.36 6.40 -6.54
N VAL A 59 -2.17 7.61 -6.01
CA VAL A 59 -2.58 8.00 -4.65
C VAL A 59 -3.14 9.41 -4.72
N ASN A 60 -4.46 9.52 -4.61
CA ASN A 60 -5.16 10.80 -4.68
C ASN A 60 -4.63 11.76 -3.60
N GLY A 61 -4.37 13.01 -4.00
CA GLY A 61 -3.81 14.04 -3.12
C GLY A 61 -2.28 14.06 -3.03
N ILE A 62 -1.56 13.11 -3.66
CA ILE A 62 -0.08 13.07 -3.67
C ILE A 62 0.48 13.19 -5.10
N GLU A 63 -0.39 13.15 -6.10
CA GLU A 63 -0.03 13.36 -7.50
C GLU A 63 0.61 14.75 -7.70
N SER A 64 1.78 14.77 -8.35
CA SER A 64 2.46 16.02 -8.69
C SER A 64 1.78 16.67 -9.87
N TYR A 65 0.86 17.60 -9.60
CA TYR A 65 0.36 18.52 -10.61
C TYR A 65 1.41 19.61 -10.85
N SER A 66 2.03 19.60 -12.03
CA SER A 66 2.68 20.82 -12.51
C SER A 66 1.58 21.81 -12.91
N ILE A 67 1.58 23.02 -12.33
CA ILE A 67 0.63 24.09 -12.71
C ILE A 67 0.73 24.38 -14.22
N PHE A 68 1.93 24.20 -14.78
CA PHE A 68 2.20 24.42 -16.20
C PHE A 68 1.97 23.18 -17.07
N GLN A 69 1.80 22.01 -16.46
CA GLN A 69 1.50 20.75 -17.13
C GLN A 69 0.53 19.92 -16.28
N PRO A 70 -0.75 20.32 -16.20
CA PRO A 70 -1.75 19.67 -15.34
C PRO A 70 -2.03 18.21 -15.71
N ASN A 71 -1.65 17.80 -16.92
CA ASN A 71 -1.79 16.42 -17.42
C ASN A 71 -0.46 15.67 -17.48
N ALA A 72 0.64 16.24 -16.96
CA ALA A 72 1.90 15.51 -16.80
C ALA A 72 1.82 14.60 -15.57
N ALA A 73 0.92 13.62 -15.61
CA ALA A 73 1.06 12.40 -14.83
C ALA A 73 2.24 11.61 -15.45
N GLY A 74 3.45 12.12 -15.24
CA GLY A 74 4.67 11.51 -15.75
C GLY A 74 5.03 10.29 -14.90
N SER A 75 5.60 9.27 -15.55
CA SER A 75 6.07 8.02 -14.92
C SER A 75 7.00 8.24 -13.72
N GLU A 76 7.66 9.40 -13.62
CA GLU A 76 8.57 9.72 -12.51
C GLU A 76 7.84 9.94 -11.17
N VAL A 77 6.60 10.47 -11.19
CA VAL A 77 5.78 10.67 -9.99
C VAL A 77 5.35 9.31 -9.42
N ALA A 78 4.96 8.40 -10.32
CA ALA A 78 4.64 7.02 -10.02
C ALA A 78 5.80 6.28 -9.33
N GLU A 79 7.04 6.49 -9.79
CA GLU A 79 8.22 5.84 -9.22
C GLU A 79 8.61 6.40 -7.83
N LYS A 80 8.22 7.64 -7.51
CA LYS A 80 8.58 8.32 -6.25
C LYS A 80 7.44 8.42 -5.25
N ILE A 81 6.25 7.88 -5.55
CA ILE A 81 5.04 8.09 -4.74
C ILE A 81 5.20 7.61 -3.29
N ILE A 82 5.84 6.45 -3.09
CA ILE A 82 6.12 5.91 -1.75
C ILE A 82 7.12 6.79 -1.00
N GLN A 83 8.19 7.22 -1.68
CA GLN A 83 9.15 8.16 -1.11
C GLN A 83 8.47 9.47 -0.69
N LYS A 84 7.57 9.99 -1.52
CA LYS A 84 6.84 11.23 -1.23
C LYS A 84 5.96 11.10 0.00
N ILE A 85 5.25 9.99 0.16
CA ILE A 85 4.46 9.71 1.37
C ILE A 85 5.36 9.69 2.60
N LYS A 86 6.53 9.05 2.51
CA LYS A 86 7.50 9.00 3.62
C LYS A 86 8.05 10.39 3.95
N GLU A 87 8.32 11.23 2.96
CA GLU A 87 8.75 12.61 3.17
C GLU A 87 7.67 13.48 3.85
N LEU A 88 6.40 13.28 3.51
CA LEU A 88 5.28 14.04 4.08
C LEU A 88 4.91 13.58 5.50
N THR A 89 5.10 12.30 5.81
CA THR A 89 4.61 11.69 7.06
C THR A 89 5.70 11.34 8.07
N ASP A 90 6.93 11.13 7.61
CA ASP A 90 8.04 10.52 8.34
C ASP A 90 7.69 9.15 8.96
N LEU A 91 6.76 8.42 8.32
CA LEU A 91 6.29 7.10 8.78
C LEU A 91 6.78 5.96 7.86
N PRO A 92 6.93 4.73 8.38
CA PRO A 92 7.00 3.53 7.56
C PRO A 92 5.74 3.37 6.71
N VAL A 93 5.92 3.02 5.43
CA VAL A 93 4.83 2.85 4.46
C VAL A 93 4.83 1.43 3.93
N GLY A 94 3.68 0.78 3.97
CA GLY A 94 3.46 -0.55 3.41
C GLY A 94 2.27 -0.60 2.47
N ILE A 95 2.15 -1.73 1.77
CA ILE A 95 1.09 -1.97 0.77
C ILE A 95 0.30 -3.21 1.15
N ASN A 96 -1.01 -3.15 0.92
CA ASN A 96 -1.93 -4.29 1.00
C ASN A 96 -1.89 -5.06 -0.34
N LEU A 97 -1.55 -6.35 -0.29
CA LEU A 97 -1.60 -7.25 -1.44
C LEU A 97 -2.44 -8.49 -1.10
N GLU A 98 -3.17 -9.01 -2.08
CA GLU A 98 -4.01 -10.19 -1.92
C GLU A 98 -3.32 -11.41 -2.58
N PRO A 99 -2.95 -12.47 -1.83
CA PRO A 99 -2.37 -13.68 -2.39
C PRO A 99 -3.49 -14.56 -2.97
N VAL A 100 -3.86 -14.30 -4.22
CA VAL A 100 -4.97 -14.99 -4.91
C VAL A 100 -4.58 -16.41 -5.31
N ASP A 101 -5.42 -17.38 -4.99
CA ASP A 101 -5.38 -18.71 -5.57
C ASP A 101 -6.35 -18.78 -6.76
N HIS A 102 -5.80 -18.85 -7.98
CA HIS A 102 -6.59 -18.97 -9.20
C HIS A 102 -7.36 -20.29 -9.30
N ASN A 103 -7.02 -21.29 -8.48
CA ASN A 103 -7.72 -22.56 -8.38
C ASN A 103 -8.75 -22.60 -7.23
N ALA A 104 -8.93 -21.49 -6.50
CA ALA A 104 -9.87 -21.44 -5.39
C ALA A 104 -11.29 -21.80 -5.84
N HIS A 105 -11.87 -22.80 -5.19
CA HIS A 105 -13.26 -23.18 -5.42
C HIS A 105 -14.19 -22.25 -4.63
N SER A 106 -14.92 -21.40 -5.35
CA SER A 106 -15.94 -20.53 -4.77
C SER A 106 -17.32 -20.86 -5.33
N LEU A 107 -18.32 -20.82 -4.45
CA LEU A 107 -19.74 -20.93 -4.83
C LEU A 107 -20.22 -19.68 -5.58
N GLU A 108 -19.55 -18.55 -5.37
CA GLU A 108 -19.82 -17.27 -6.03
C GLU A 108 -18.71 -16.89 -7.02
N LYS A 109 -19.02 -16.01 -7.97
CA LYS A 109 -18.03 -15.50 -8.93
C LYS A 109 -16.97 -14.68 -8.20
N LEU A 110 -15.72 -15.14 -8.27
CA LEU A 110 -14.57 -14.43 -7.72
C LEU A 110 -14.33 -13.10 -8.46
N HIS A 111 -13.91 -12.10 -7.70
CA HIS A 111 -13.47 -10.82 -8.23
C HIS A 111 -12.06 -10.99 -8.84
N SER A 112 -11.90 -10.57 -10.09
CA SER A 112 -10.58 -10.49 -10.70
C SER A 112 -9.83 -9.28 -10.13
N LEU A 113 -8.58 -9.50 -9.73
CA LEU A 113 -7.65 -8.47 -9.29
C LEU A 113 -6.57 -8.23 -10.34
N PRO A 114 -6.15 -6.98 -10.54
CA PRO A 114 -4.99 -6.69 -11.36
C PRO A 114 -3.70 -7.23 -10.70
N GLU A 115 -2.71 -7.58 -11.50
CA GLU A 115 -1.44 -8.17 -11.01
C GLU A 115 -0.76 -7.28 -9.97
N GLY A 116 -0.82 -5.96 -10.13
CA GLY A 116 -0.19 -5.03 -9.19
C GLY A 116 -0.89 -4.93 -7.84
N ARG A 117 -2.03 -5.61 -7.65
CA ARG A 117 -2.74 -5.77 -6.37
C ARG A 117 -2.69 -7.19 -5.82
N THR A 118 -2.13 -8.12 -6.58
CA THR A 118 -1.97 -9.53 -6.18
C THR A 118 -0.57 -9.73 -5.63
N ALA A 119 -0.38 -10.57 -4.61
CA ALA A 119 0.95 -10.96 -4.15
C ALA A 119 1.58 -11.93 -5.18
N THR A 120 2.44 -11.41 -6.05
CA THR A 120 3.20 -12.16 -7.05
C THR A 120 4.67 -11.78 -6.94
N GLU A 121 5.57 -12.59 -7.52
CA GLU A 121 6.99 -12.25 -7.57
C GLU A 121 7.23 -10.85 -8.18
N ASN A 122 6.49 -10.49 -9.22
CA ASN A 122 6.60 -9.19 -9.89
C ASN A 122 6.12 -8.04 -9.00
N SER A 123 4.97 -8.17 -8.35
CA SER A 123 4.44 -7.11 -7.49
C SER A 123 5.28 -6.93 -6.23
N LEU A 124 5.82 -8.01 -5.66
CA LEU A 124 6.77 -7.96 -4.53
C LEU A 124 8.11 -7.35 -4.94
N ALA A 125 8.61 -7.66 -6.14
CA ALA A 125 9.80 -7.00 -6.69
C ALA A 125 9.57 -5.50 -6.86
N MET A 126 8.38 -5.09 -7.33
CA MET A 126 7.99 -3.69 -7.42
C MET A 126 7.84 -3.01 -6.05
N ALA A 127 7.28 -3.70 -5.04
CA ALA A 127 7.21 -3.19 -3.66
C ALA A 127 8.59 -2.82 -3.12
N LYS A 128 9.57 -3.69 -3.37
CA LYS A 128 10.97 -3.43 -3.01
C LYS A 128 11.57 -2.30 -3.84
N LYS A 129 11.33 -2.27 -5.16
CA LYS A 129 11.84 -1.22 -6.07
C LYS A 129 11.34 0.17 -5.65
N LEU A 130 10.06 0.30 -5.33
CA LEU A 130 9.45 1.57 -4.92
C LEU A 130 9.76 1.97 -3.47
N GLY A 131 10.41 1.10 -2.69
CA GLY A 131 10.87 1.43 -1.34
C GLY A 131 9.82 1.30 -0.24
N CYS A 132 8.86 0.38 -0.41
CA CYS A 132 7.94 -0.02 0.65
C CYS A 132 8.72 -0.62 1.83
N ASP A 133 8.36 -0.25 3.05
CA ASP A 133 9.01 -0.75 4.26
C ASP A 133 8.45 -2.13 4.68
N PHE A 134 7.22 -2.44 4.30
CA PHE A 134 6.56 -3.71 4.56
C PHE A 134 5.43 -4.00 3.55
N VAL A 135 4.95 -5.25 3.55
CA VAL A 135 3.76 -5.70 2.80
C VAL A 135 2.82 -6.36 3.77
N CYS A 136 1.52 -6.09 3.63
CA CYS A 136 0.45 -6.78 4.36
C CYS A 136 -0.28 -7.71 3.38
N LEU A 137 -0.15 -9.02 3.59
CA LEU A 137 -0.91 -10.03 2.86
C LEU A 137 -2.30 -10.13 3.47
N THR A 138 -3.35 -9.90 2.68
CA THR A 138 -4.74 -9.90 3.19
C THR A 138 -5.56 -11.06 2.67
N GLY A 139 -6.39 -11.62 3.55
CA GLY A 139 -7.21 -12.79 3.30
C GLY A 139 -8.63 -12.44 2.86
N ASN A 140 -8.82 -11.99 1.62
CA ASN A 140 -10.15 -11.71 1.08
C ASN A 140 -10.71 -12.93 0.30
N PRO A 141 -11.72 -13.65 0.81
CA PRO A 141 -12.24 -14.83 0.12
C PRO A 141 -12.90 -14.50 -1.23
N LYS A 142 -13.38 -13.26 -1.41
CA LYS A 142 -14.08 -12.84 -2.64
C LYS A 142 -13.15 -12.70 -3.84
N SER A 143 -11.84 -12.58 -3.63
CA SER A 143 -10.83 -12.59 -4.68
C SER A 143 -10.16 -13.95 -4.85
N GLY A 144 -10.55 -14.97 -4.06
CA GLY A 144 -9.97 -16.30 -4.13
C GLY A 144 -8.74 -16.50 -3.24
N VAL A 145 -8.55 -15.65 -2.22
CA VAL A 145 -7.46 -15.88 -1.25
C VAL A 145 -7.79 -17.08 -0.35
N THR A 146 -6.82 -17.95 -0.15
CA THR A 146 -6.86 -19.10 0.76
C THR A 146 -5.77 -18.98 1.84
N ASN A 147 -5.93 -19.66 2.97
CA ASN A 147 -4.91 -19.66 4.03
C ASN A 147 -3.61 -20.30 3.55
N GLU A 148 -3.72 -21.38 2.78
CA GLU A 148 -2.58 -22.05 2.15
C GLU A 148 -1.79 -21.09 1.26
N LYS A 149 -2.48 -20.21 0.53
CA LYS A 149 -1.82 -19.23 -0.34
C LYS A 149 -1.16 -18.10 0.46
N ILE A 150 -1.73 -17.70 1.60
CA ILE A 150 -1.09 -16.75 2.54
C ILE A 150 0.21 -17.35 3.09
N GLU A 151 0.21 -18.62 3.51
CA GLU A 151 1.40 -19.29 4.05
C GLU A 151 2.52 -19.47 3.00
N GLN A 152 2.17 -19.65 1.73
CA GLN A 152 3.15 -19.79 0.66
C GLN A 152 3.87 -18.47 0.32
N GLU A 153 3.20 -17.33 0.48
CA GLU A 153 3.70 -16.01 0.06
C GLU A 153 4.26 -15.16 1.23
N GLY A 154 4.04 -15.57 2.49
CA GLY A 154 4.43 -14.85 3.72
C GLY A 154 5.79 -15.24 4.30
#